data_AF-A0A9D7MYD7-F1
#
_entry.id   AF-A0A9D7MYD7-F1
#
_cell.length_a   1.000
_cell.length_b   1.000
_cell.length_c   1.000
_cell.angle_alpha   90.00
_cell.angle_beta   90.00
_cell.angle_gamma   90.00
#
_symmetry.space_group_name_H-M   'P 1'
#
loop_
_entity.id
_entity.type
_entity.pdbx_description
1 polymer ?
#
loop_
_entity_poly.entity_id
_entity_poly.type
_entity_poly.pdbx_seq_one_letter_code
_entity_poly.pdbx_strand_id
1 'polypeptide(L)'
;MATVHGDGSYTVWDSTPTLPDTARVGDSGPIGTMTEYTSAGAASGSSAYSYVIEADTASTALHMVLRYYDTAGKLSLTSQTRRQLNPEGTAAPVVSWDIQSAESSGIHLVFRR
;
A
#
# COMPACT_ATOMS: atom_id res chain seq x y z
N MET A 1 -12.15 10.36 -2.91
CA MET A 1 -12.83 9.66 -1.79
C MET A 1 -12.03 9.93 -0.53
N ALA A 2 -12.68 10.34 0.56
CA ALA A 2 -12.01 10.66 1.81
C ALA A 2 -12.24 9.57 2.88
N THR A 3 -11.20 9.18 3.61
CA THR A 3 -11.29 8.30 4.78
C THR A 3 -11.00 9.13 6.02
N VAL A 4 -11.90 9.13 6.99
CA VAL A 4 -11.74 9.87 8.25
C VAL A 4 -11.29 8.91 9.35
N HIS A 5 -10.30 9.32 10.13
CA HIS A 5 -9.74 8.56 11.24
C HIS A 5 -10.37 8.97 12.58
N GLY A 6 -10.19 8.14 13.61
CA GLY A 6 -10.85 8.34 14.92
C GLY A 6 -10.43 9.62 15.66
N ASP A 7 -9.32 10.24 15.27
CA ASP A 7 -8.82 11.52 15.80
C ASP A 7 -9.27 12.73 14.96
N GLY A 8 -10.11 12.51 13.94
CA GLY A 8 -10.60 13.53 13.02
C GLY A 8 -9.63 13.91 11.91
N SER A 9 -8.40 13.37 11.90
CA SER A 9 -7.55 13.43 10.71
C SER A 9 -8.21 12.67 9.56
N TYR A 10 -7.83 12.96 8.33
CA TYR A 10 -8.42 12.32 7.17
C TYR A 10 -7.45 12.22 6.01
N THR A 11 -7.76 11.30 5.11
CA THR A 11 -6.97 11.03 3.91
C THR A 11 -7.83 11.16 2.68
N VAL A 12 -7.27 11.72 1.61
CA VAL A 12 -7.99 11.96 0.36
C VAL A 12 -7.17 11.43 -0.81
N TRP A 13 -7.77 10.57 -1.61
CA TRP A 13 -7.19 10.20 -2.89
C TRP A 13 -7.20 11.39 -3.86
N ASP A 14 -6.04 11.72 -4.42
CA ASP A 14 -5.87 12.86 -5.31
C ASP A 14 -6.55 12.62 -6.67
N SER A 15 -6.70 11.36 -7.05
CA SER A 15 -7.49 10.89 -8.21
C SER A 15 -8.19 9.58 -7.86
N THR A 16 -9.13 9.14 -8.70
CA THR A 16 -9.68 7.78 -8.57
C THR A 16 -8.54 6.76 -8.69
N PRO A 17 -8.36 5.87 -7.69
CA PRO A 17 -7.36 4.82 -7.77
C PRO A 17 -7.65 3.90 -8.95
N THR A 18 -6.62 3.56 -9.71
CA THR A 18 -6.75 2.67 -10.87
C THR A 18 -6.09 1.34 -10.59
N LEU A 19 -6.84 0.26 -10.76
CA LEU A 19 -6.32 -1.09 -10.83
C LEU A 19 -6.60 -1.63 -12.24
N PRO A 20 -5.72 -2.44 -12.82
CA PRO A 20 -5.99 -3.05 -14.12
C PRO A 20 -7.14 -4.05 -13.99
N ASP A 21 -8.03 -4.08 -15.00
CA ASP A 21 -9.15 -5.03 -15.06
C ASP A 21 -8.68 -6.49 -15.17
N THR A 22 -7.50 -6.69 -15.75
CA THR A 22 -6.82 -7.98 -15.81
C THR A 22 -5.37 -7.79 -15.39
N ALA A 23 -4.89 -8.65 -14.51
CA ALA A 23 -3.52 -8.59 -14.03
C ALA A 23 -2.86 -9.97 -14.14
N ARG A 24 -1.59 -9.99 -14.53
CA ARG A 24 -0.79 -11.20 -14.78
C ARG A 24 0.48 -11.17 -13.95
N VAL A 25 1.08 -12.34 -13.76
CA VAL A 25 2.45 -12.43 -13.22
C VAL A 25 3.38 -11.56 -14.07
N GLY A 26 4.18 -10.74 -13.40
CA GLY A 26 5.08 -9.74 -13.99
C GLY A 26 4.48 -8.34 -14.09
N ASP A 27 3.16 -8.19 -13.93
CA ASP A 27 2.53 -6.87 -13.98
C ASP A 27 2.91 -6.04 -12.75
N SER A 28 3.13 -4.75 -12.98
CA SER A 28 3.30 -3.76 -11.93
C SER A 28 2.78 -2.41 -12.39
N GLY A 29 2.39 -1.56 -11.45
CA GLY A 29 1.89 -0.24 -11.81
C GLY A 29 1.54 0.63 -10.61
N PRO A 30 1.41 1.95 -10.83
CA PRO A 30 0.86 2.85 -9.84
C PRO A 30 -0.64 2.60 -9.65
N ILE A 31 -1.11 2.71 -8.41
CA ILE A 31 -2.53 2.69 -8.05
C ILE A 31 -3.03 4.14 -7.95
N GLY A 32 -2.24 5.00 -7.31
CA GLY A 32 -2.56 6.41 -7.13
C GLY A 32 -1.82 7.02 -5.94
N THR A 33 -2.12 8.29 -5.67
CA THR A 33 -1.59 9.04 -4.53
C THR A 33 -2.71 9.51 -3.61
N MET A 34 -2.41 9.54 -2.32
CA MET A 34 -3.31 9.97 -1.28
C MET A 34 -2.62 11.05 -0.44
N THR A 35 -3.29 12.18 -0.25
CA THR A 35 -2.82 13.24 0.66
C THR A 35 -3.42 13.01 2.04
N GLU A 36 -2.58 13.12 3.07
CA GLU A 36 -2.96 13.05 4.48
C GLU A 36 -3.18 14.45 5.04
N TYR A 37 -4.24 14.62 5.82
CA TYR A 37 -4.63 15.89 6.44
C TYR A 37 -4.88 15.70 7.93
N THR A 38 -4.41 16.66 8.71
CA THR A 38 -4.78 16.83 10.12
C THR A 38 -6.27 17.13 10.28
N SER A 39 -6.80 17.01 11.49
CA SER A 39 -8.20 17.38 11.79
C SER A 39 -8.51 18.87 11.56
N ALA A 40 -7.49 19.72 11.55
CA ALA A 40 -7.60 21.14 11.18
C ALA A 40 -7.54 21.39 9.66
N GLY A 41 -7.35 20.35 8.85
CA GLY A 41 -7.31 20.42 7.39
C GLY A 41 -5.95 20.82 6.80
N ALA A 42 -4.90 20.94 7.60
CA ALA A 42 -3.54 21.11 7.09
C ALA A 42 -2.99 19.77 6.59
N ALA A 43 -2.32 19.77 5.43
CA ALA A 43 -1.65 18.59 4.90
C ALA A 43 -0.52 18.14 5.86
N SER A 44 -0.46 16.85 6.17
CA SER A 44 0.52 16.24 7.08
C SER A 44 1.46 15.26 6.40
N GLY A 45 1.21 14.92 5.13
CA GLY A 45 2.05 14.01 4.35
C GLY A 45 1.32 13.50 3.13
N SER A 46 1.96 12.56 2.43
CA SER A 46 1.35 11.89 1.28
C SER A 46 1.82 10.45 1.15
N SER A 47 0.97 9.65 0.52
CA SER A 47 1.13 8.21 0.37
C SER A 47 0.99 7.84 -1.10
N ALA A 48 2.02 7.22 -1.69
CA ALA A 48 1.98 6.70 -3.05
C ALA A 48 1.82 5.18 -3.03
N TYR A 49 0.78 4.68 -3.70
CA TYR A 49 0.46 3.26 -3.77
C TYR A 49 0.81 2.69 -5.15
N SER A 50 1.40 1.49 -5.15
CA SER A 50 1.70 0.71 -6.35
C SER A 50 1.49 -0.78 -6.08
N TYR A 51 1.38 -1.57 -7.14
CA TYR A 51 1.32 -3.03 -7.04
C TYR A 51 2.40 -3.71 -7.89
N VAL A 52 2.74 -4.94 -7.51
CA VAL A 52 3.53 -5.89 -8.28
C VAL A 52 2.89 -7.27 -8.15
N ILE A 53 2.81 -8.03 -9.24
CA ILE A 53 2.32 -9.40 -9.25
C ILE A 53 3.46 -10.33 -9.62
N GLU A 54 3.73 -11.31 -8.77
CA GLU A 54 4.86 -12.22 -8.92
C GLU A 54 4.39 -13.67 -8.89
N ALA A 55 5.15 -14.55 -9.55
CA ALA A 55 4.96 -15.98 -9.36
C ALA A 55 5.37 -16.36 -7.93
N ASP A 56 4.57 -17.20 -7.27
CA ASP A 56 4.89 -17.80 -5.99
C ASP A 56 4.98 -19.32 -6.16
N THR A 57 5.74 -20.00 -5.30
CA THR A 57 6.12 -21.42 -5.47
C THR A 57 4.95 -22.39 -5.56
N ALA A 58 3.74 -21.97 -5.18
CA ALA A 58 2.50 -22.72 -5.36
C ALA A 58 1.29 -21.87 -5.84
N SER A 59 1.47 -20.57 -6.11
CA SER A 59 0.38 -19.65 -6.44
C SER A 59 0.87 -18.38 -7.14
N THR A 60 0.04 -17.35 -7.25
CA THR A 60 0.46 -15.99 -7.63
C THR A 60 0.46 -15.11 -6.40
N ALA A 61 1.48 -14.28 -6.21
CA ALA A 61 1.53 -13.32 -5.12
C ALA A 61 1.23 -11.90 -5.62
N LEU A 62 0.37 -11.18 -4.90
CA LEU A 62 0.18 -9.74 -5.05
C LEU A 62 0.95 -9.02 -3.96
N HIS A 63 1.77 -8.06 -4.39
CA HIS A 63 2.55 -7.19 -3.54
C HIS A 63 1.96 -5.78 -3.67
N MET A 64 1.37 -5.26 -2.61
CA MET A 64 1.00 -3.84 -2.56
C MET A 64 2.10 -3.08 -1.84
N VAL A 65 2.65 -2.07 -2.51
CA VAL A 65 3.72 -1.22 -2.01
C VAL A 65 3.17 0.17 -1.77
N LEU A 66 3.35 0.65 -0.54
CA LEU A 66 3.06 2.00 -0.07
C LEU A 66 4.37 2.71 0.20
N ARG A 67 4.52 3.93 -0.32
CA ARG A 67 5.59 4.85 0.07
C ARG A 67 4.95 6.07 0.73
N TYR A 68 5.35 6.34 1.96
CA TYR A 68 4.90 7.52 2.69
C TYR A 68 5.99 8.61 2.68
N TYR A 69 5.57 9.82 2.40
CA TYR A 69 6.39 11.01 2.32
C TYR A 69 5.90 12.05 3.33
N ASP A 70 6.84 12.72 4.00
CA ASP A 70 6.53 13.85 4.86
C ASP A 70 6.09 15.09 4.05
N THR A 71 5.73 16.17 4.76
CA THR A 71 5.31 17.43 4.12
C THR A 71 6.42 18.12 3.32
N ALA A 72 7.68 17.74 3.50
CA ALA A 72 8.81 18.21 2.69
C ALA A 72 9.07 17.31 1.46
N GLY A 73 8.29 16.25 1.27
CA GLY A 73 8.44 15.28 0.18
C GLY A 73 9.57 14.28 0.40
N LYS A 74 10.13 14.17 1.61
CA LYS A 74 11.14 13.17 1.94
C LYS A 74 10.46 11.85 2.28
N LEU A 75 10.94 10.76 1.68
CA LEU A 75 10.46 9.40 1.98
C LEU A 75 10.74 9.08 3.45
N SER A 76 9.70 8.81 4.24
CA SER A 76 9.84 8.41 5.64
C SER A 76 9.69 6.90 5.82
N LEU A 77 8.90 6.24 4.97
CA LEU A 77 8.59 4.82 5.08
C LEU A 77 8.28 4.19 3.72
N THR A 78 8.72 2.95 3.53
CA THR A 78 8.13 2.01 2.56
C THR A 78 7.47 0.86 3.30
N SER A 79 6.22 0.57 2.97
CA SER A 79 5.45 -0.54 3.52
C SER A 79 5.02 -1.46 2.37
N GLN A 80 5.21 -2.76 2.52
CA GLN A 80 4.82 -3.75 1.53
C GLN A 80 3.97 -4.83 2.18
N THR A 81 2.77 -5.07 1.64
CA THR A 81 1.95 -6.20 2.02
C THR A 81 1.96 -7.25 0.92
N ARG A 82 2.14 -8.51 1.31
CA ARG A 82 2.11 -9.66 0.40
C ARG A 82 0.85 -10.47 0.64
N ARG A 83 0.14 -10.79 -0.44
CA ARG A 83 -1.04 -11.67 -0.43
C ARG A 83 -0.85 -12.78 -1.45
N GLN A 84 -1.32 -13.98 -1.15
CA GLN A 84 -1.53 -14.98 -2.20
C GLN A 84 -2.84 -14.66 -2.94
N LEU A 85 -2.89 -14.92 -4.23
CA LEU A 85 -4.11 -14.88 -5.03
C LEU A 85 -4.58 -16.32 -5.21
N ASN A 86 -5.85 -16.57 -4.88
CA ASN A 86 -6.47 -17.84 -5.21
C ASN A 86 -6.69 -17.92 -6.74
N PRO A 87 -6.80 -19.12 -7.33
CA PRO A 87 -7.07 -19.29 -8.77
C PRO A 87 -8.32 -18.58 -9.27
N GLU A 88 -9.26 -18.28 -8.36
CA GLU A 88 -10.52 -17.57 -8.61
C GLU A 88 -10.38 -16.03 -8.56
N GLY A 89 -9.17 -15.50 -8.33
CA GLY A 89 -8.90 -14.06 -8.25
C GLY A 89 -9.39 -13.39 -6.96
N THR A 90 -9.97 -14.14 -6.02
CA THR A 90 -10.33 -13.63 -4.70
C THR A 90 -9.08 -13.38 -3.86
N ALA A 91 -9.04 -12.23 -3.18
CA ALA A 91 -7.91 -11.87 -2.33
C ALA A 91 -7.78 -12.87 -1.17
N ALA A 92 -6.71 -13.67 -1.17
CA ALA A 92 -6.39 -14.49 0.00
C ALA A 92 -5.91 -13.59 1.16
N PRO A 93 -5.83 -14.14 2.39
CA PRO A 93 -5.32 -13.40 3.53
C PRO A 93 -3.93 -12.82 3.27
N VAL A 94 -3.61 -11.73 3.96
CA VAL A 94 -2.24 -11.20 4.01
C VAL A 94 -1.32 -12.28 4.57
N VAL A 95 -0.22 -12.55 3.87
CA VAL A 95 0.79 -13.54 4.23
C VAL A 95 1.90 -12.87 5.05
N SER A 96 2.35 -11.70 4.59
CA SER A 96 3.35 -10.91 5.30
C SER A 96 3.12 -9.42 5.12
N TRP A 97 3.66 -8.66 6.06
CA TRP A 97 3.75 -7.21 6.01
C TRP A 97 5.13 -6.76 6.43
N ASP A 98 5.83 -6.13 5.50
CA ASP A 98 7.14 -5.53 5.66
C ASP A 98 7.00 -4.01 5.79
N ILE A 99 7.65 -3.43 6.78
CA ILE A 99 7.68 -1.98 7.01
C ILE A 99 9.13 -1.57 7.15
N GLN A 100 9.65 -0.83 6.19
CA GLN A 100 11.00 -0.29 6.22
C GLN A 100 10.92 1.23 6.42
N SER A 101 11.37 1.71 7.57
CA SER A 101 11.53 3.15 7.77
C SER A 101 12.79 3.64 7.05
N ALA A 102 12.82 4.92 6.71
CA ALA A 102 13.98 5.53 6.08
C ALA A 102 15.16 5.71 7.05
N GLU A 103 14.91 5.69 8.37
CA GLU A 103 15.87 6.09 9.40
C GLU A 103 16.22 4.99 10.41
N SER A 104 15.58 3.81 10.34
CA SER A 104 15.83 2.69 11.25
C SER A 104 15.62 1.32 10.58
N SER A 105 15.85 0.25 11.35
CA SER A 105 15.58 -1.13 10.90
C SER A 105 14.09 -1.38 10.67
N GLY A 106 13.77 -2.22 9.69
CA GLY A 106 12.39 -2.58 9.36
C GLY A 106 11.74 -3.57 10.32
N ILE A 107 10.41 -3.61 10.27
CA ILE A 107 9.56 -4.61 10.91
C ILE A 107 9.11 -5.61 9.84
N HIS A 108 9.25 -6.90 10.12
CA HIS A 108 8.69 -7.97 9.29
C HIS A 108 7.66 -8.76 10.09
N LEU A 109 6.40 -8.73 9.64
CA LEU A 109 5.30 -9.46 10.24
C LEU A 109 4.91 -10.62 9.33
N VAL A 110 4.83 -11.83 9.89
CA VAL A 110 4.33 -13.02 9.20
C VAL A 110 3.00 -13.42 9.82
N PHE A 111 1.96 -13.49 9.00
CA PHE A 111 0.64 -13.93 9.43
C PHE A 111 0.51 -15.42 9.17
N ARG A 112 0.23 -16.17 10.23
CA ARG A 112 -0.05 -17.61 10.15
C ARG A 112 -1.55 -17.82 10.39
N ARG A 113 -2.13 -18.76 9.64
CA ARG A 113 -3.47 -19.27 9.90
C ARG A 113 -3.48 -20.17 11.13
#